data_AF-A0A2D9F0R3-F1
#
_entry.id   AF-A0A2D9F0R3-F1
#
_cell.length_a   1.000
_cell.length_b   1.000
_cell.length_c   1.000
_cell.angle_alpha   90.00
_cell.angle_beta   90.00
_cell.angle_gamma   90.00
#
_symmetry.space_group_name_H-M   'P 1'
#
loop_
_entity.id
_entity.type
_entity.pdbx_description
1 polymer ?
#
loop_
_entity_poly.entity_id
_entity_poly.type
_entity_poly.pdbx_seq_one_letter_code
_entity_poly.pdbx_strand_id
1 'polypeptide(L)'
;MFQARNLRAPPRPRPAGAHRDRTAQVTSSGLISVATESEAMVDAVRCAAPGFIFTTTLPPPLVAGAITSIRHVRATNDLRVRHQERAQRLKDLLVEAGLPVMPSVTHIVPIMVGDALRCKQATDMLLDDYGVYIQPINYPTVPVGTERLRITPTPFHDDGVMDELVAALKDVWMRLQLQKAA
;
A
#
# COMPACT_ATOMS: atom_id res chain seq x y z
N MET A 1 -7.82 -39.84 22.95
CA MET A 1 -7.17 -41.11 22.59
C MET A 1 -7.20 -41.27 21.08
N PHE A 2 -6.14 -40.83 20.38
CA PHE A 2 -5.73 -41.34 19.05
C PHE A 2 -4.27 -40.92 18.84
N GLN A 3 -3.38 -41.91 18.93
CA GLN A 3 -1.94 -41.79 18.65
C GLN A 3 -1.68 -42.03 17.15
N ALA A 4 -0.76 -41.28 16.56
CA ALA A 4 0.04 -41.70 15.39
C ALA A 4 1.36 -40.91 15.41
N ARG A 5 2.36 -41.38 16.15
CA ARG A 5 3.56 -42.10 15.68
C ARG A 5 4.41 -41.35 14.64
N ASN A 6 5.54 -40.86 15.14
CA ASN A 6 6.84 -40.67 14.50
C ASN A 6 7.06 -41.40 13.16
N LEU A 7 7.32 -40.61 12.11
CA LEU A 7 8.26 -40.96 11.04
C LEU A 7 9.13 -39.73 10.77
N ARG A 8 10.25 -39.61 11.50
CA ARG A 8 11.35 -38.68 11.16
C ARG A 8 12.07 -39.25 9.94
N ALA A 9 11.91 -38.61 8.78
CA ALA A 9 12.89 -38.76 7.71
C ALA A 9 14.15 -37.95 8.06
N PRO A 10 15.37 -38.46 7.82
CA PRO A 10 16.59 -37.69 8.06
C PRO A 10 16.68 -36.49 7.09
N PRO A 11 17.15 -35.32 7.53
CA PRO A 11 17.29 -34.16 6.66
C PRO A 11 18.39 -34.41 5.62
N ARG A 12 18.07 -34.21 4.34
CA ARG A 12 19.08 -34.20 3.26
C ARG A 12 20.04 -33.04 3.48
N PRO A 13 21.36 -33.20 3.28
CA PRO A 13 22.30 -32.09 3.34
C PRO A 13 21.99 -31.09 2.21
N ARG A 14 21.76 -29.82 2.56
CA ARG A 14 21.65 -28.73 1.59
C ARG A 14 23.06 -28.26 1.18
N PRO A 15 23.30 -27.95 -0.10
CA PRO A 15 24.56 -27.37 -0.54
C PRO A 15 24.74 -25.98 0.10
N ALA A 16 25.93 -25.76 0.67
CA ALA A 16 26.35 -24.47 1.21
C ALA A 16 26.46 -23.43 0.09
N GLY A 17 25.83 -22.26 0.27
CA GLY A 17 26.11 -21.08 -0.57
C GLY A 17 24.94 -20.43 -1.31
N ALA A 18 23.67 -20.78 -1.06
CA ALA A 18 22.54 -20.08 -1.68
C ALA A 18 21.88 -19.09 -0.72
N HIS A 19 22.43 -17.87 -0.60
CA HIS A 19 21.73 -16.72 -0.02
C HIS A 19 20.54 -16.40 -0.93
N ARG A 20 19.36 -16.93 -0.59
CA ARG A 20 18.11 -16.59 -1.28
C ARG A 20 17.37 -15.59 -0.42
N ASP A 21 17.55 -14.31 -0.73
CA ASP A 21 16.68 -13.23 -0.26
C ASP A 21 15.26 -13.56 -0.71
N ARG A 22 14.44 -14.04 0.23
CA ARG A 22 13.00 -14.27 0.02
C ARG A 22 12.25 -13.16 0.73
N THR A 23 12.36 -11.95 0.19
CA THR A 23 11.48 -10.84 0.54
C THR A 23 10.13 -11.05 -0.16
N ALA A 24 9.08 -11.33 0.61
CA ALA A 24 7.71 -11.26 0.15
C ALA A 24 7.09 -9.97 0.74
N GLN A 25 6.67 -9.07 -0.13
CA GLN A 25 6.09 -7.77 0.20
C GLN A 25 4.65 -7.91 0.69
N VAL A 26 4.26 -7.02 1.61
CA VAL A 26 2.87 -6.76 1.97
C VAL A 26 2.15 -6.18 0.75
N THR A 27 1.23 -6.94 0.18
CA THR A 27 0.23 -6.44 -0.78
C THR A 27 -1.13 -6.54 -0.12
N SER A 28 -1.68 -5.37 0.25
CA SER A 28 -3.09 -4.96 0.45
C SER A 28 -4.17 -5.95 0.93
N SER A 29 -3.85 -7.11 1.50
CA SER A 29 -4.85 -8.12 1.90
C SER A 29 -4.37 -8.89 3.13
N GLY A 30 -4.34 -8.23 4.30
CA GLY A 30 -4.43 -8.89 5.62
C GLY A 30 -3.46 -10.04 5.95
N LEU A 31 -2.31 -10.15 5.30
CA LEU A 31 -1.33 -11.21 5.55
C LEU A 31 -0.36 -10.77 6.66
N ILE A 32 -0.39 -11.44 7.81
CA ILE A 32 0.70 -11.38 8.79
C ILE A 32 1.81 -12.29 8.27
N SER A 33 2.87 -11.69 7.73
CA SER A 33 4.10 -12.40 7.34
C SER A 33 5.21 -12.10 8.32
N VAL A 34 5.78 -13.14 8.93
CA VAL A 34 7.07 -13.04 9.64
C VAL A 34 8.15 -13.42 8.65
N ALA A 35 8.89 -12.41 8.17
CA ALA A 35 10.05 -12.61 7.31
C ALA A 35 11.31 -12.39 8.15
N THR A 36 12.05 -13.47 8.40
CA THR A 36 13.36 -13.43 9.06
C THR A 36 14.31 -14.35 8.33
N GLU A 37 15.59 -13.99 8.23
CA GLU A 37 16.61 -14.81 7.55
C GLU A 37 16.99 -16.08 8.34
N SER A 38 16.65 -16.16 9.62
CA SER A 38 17.01 -17.27 10.51
C SER A 38 15.86 -18.26 10.70
N GLU A 39 16.09 -19.54 10.36
CA GLU A 39 15.14 -20.63 10.62
C GLU A 39 14.82 -20.76 12.13
N ALA A 40 15.79 -20.48 13.01
CA ALA A 40 15.60 -20.52 14.46
C ALA A 40 14.65 -19.41 14.94
N MET A 41 14.67 -18.24 14.30
CA MET A 41 13.77 -17.13 14.62
C MET A 41 12.34 -17.44 14.17
N VAL A 42 12.18 -18.03 12.98
CA VAL A 42 10.87 -18.51 12.50
C VAL A 42 10.29 -19.53 13.46
N ASP A 43 11.11 -20.50 13.92
CA ASP A 43 10.65 -21.55 14.81
C ASP A 43 10.31 -21.03 16.22
N ALA A 44 11.07 -20.06 16.73
CA ALA A 44 10.77 -19.37 17.98
C ALA A 44 9.40 -18.68 17.93
N VAL A 45 9.12 -17.93 16.86
CA VAL A 45 7.81 -17.27 16.70
C VAL A 45 6.68 -18.29 16.54
N ARG A 46 6.90 -19.34 15.74
CA ARG A 46 5.94 -20.43 15.54
C ARG A 46 5.54 -21.13 16.84
N CYS A 47 6.48 -21.30 17.76
CA CYS A 47 6.27 -22.01 19.01
C CYS A 47 5.85 -21.12 20.19
N ALA A 48 6.17 -19.81 20.15
CA ALA A 48 5.98 -18.92 21.30
C ALA A 48 4.95 -17.80 21.10
N ALA A 49 4.55 -17.45 19.87
CA ALA A 49 3.63 -16.35 19.64
C ALA A 49 2.16 -16.79 19.81
N PRO A 50 1.44 -16.34 20.86
CA PRO A 50 0.06 -16.74 21.10
C PRO A 50 -0.88 -16.29 19.97
N GLY A 51 -0.62 -15.12 19.38
CA GLY A 51 -1.37 -14.61 18.23
C GLY A 51 -1.19 -15.43 16.94
N PHE A 52 -0.17 -16.29 16.86
CA PHE A 52 0.02 -17.24 15.76
C PHE A 52 -0.60 -18.60 16.08
N ILE A 53 -0.50 -19.07 17.33
CA ILE A 53 -0.94 -20.41 17.75
C ILE A 53 -2.45 -20.49 17.95
N PHE A 54 -3.06 -19.46 18.55
CA PHE A 54 -4.46 -19.49 18.98
C PHE A 54 -5.40 -18.74 18.03
N THR A 55 -5.07 -18.72 16.73
CA THR A 55 -5.89 -18.13 15.68
C THR A 55 -6.20 -19.14 14.58
N THR A 56 -7.28 -18.90 13.83
CA THR A 56 -7.65 -19.77 12.71
C THR A 56 -6.69 -19.55 11.54
N THR A 57 -6.28 -20.64 10.88
CA THR A 57 -5.40 -20.55 9.70
C THR A 57 -6.12 -19.91 8.52
N LEU A 58 -5.35 -19.32 7.60
CA LEU A 58 -5.89 -18.73 6.38
C LEU A 58 -6.52 -19.82 5.50
N PRO A 59 -7.73 -19.59 4.95
CA PRO A 59 -8.35 -20.48 3.98
C PRO A 59 -7.41 -20.82 2.81
N PRO A 60 -7.30 -22.11 2.41
CA PRO A 60 -6.43 -22.53 1.30
C PRO A 60 -6.62 -21.75 -0.01
N PRO A 61 -7.85 -21.36 -0.42
CA PRO A 61 -8.04 -20.56 -1.64
C PRO A 61 -7.36 -19.17 -1.58
N LEU A 62 -7.33 -18.53 -0.40
CA LEU A 62 -6.67 -17.22 -0.23
C LEU A 62 -5.16 -17.36 -0.37
N VAL A 63 -4.59 -18.42 0.21
CA VAL A 63 -3.15 -18.71 0.12
C VAL A 63 -2.76 -19.00 -1.33
N ALA A 64 -3.56 -19.77 -2.06
CA ALA A 64 -3.33 -20.05 -3.48
C ALA A 64 -3.38 -18.78 -4.34
N GLY A 65 -4.33 -17.88 -4.08
CA GLY A 65 -4.43 -16.57 -4.73
C GLY A 65 -3.20 -15.70 -4.47
N ALA A 66 -2.78 -15.61 -3.20
CA ALA A 66 -1.59 -14.84 -2.82
C ALA A 66 -0.31 -15.38 -3.48
N ILE A 67 -0.10 -16.71 -3.49
CA ILE A 67 1.05 -17.34 -4.15
C ILE A 67 1.06 -17.01 -5.64
N THR A 68 -0.10 -17.05 -6.30
CA THR A 68 -0.23 -16.74 -7.72
C THR A 68 0.09 -15.27 -7.99
N SER A 69 -0.44 -14.35 -7.18
CA SER A 69 -0.17 -12.92 -7.29
C SER A 69 1.32 -12.60 -7.10
N ILE A 70 1.95 -13.18 -6.07
CA ILE A 70 3.40 -13.02 -5.82
C ILE A 70 4.22 -13.53 -7.01
N ARG A 71 3.87 -14.71 -7.57
CA ARG A 71 4.56 -15.25 -8.74
C ARG A 71 4.42 -14.33 -9.95
N HIS A 72 3.24 -13.79 -10.18
CA HIS A 72 2.98 -12.88 -11.29
C HIS A 72 3.80 -11.58 -11.17
N VAL A 73 3.70 -10.90 -10.02
CA VAL A 73 4.42 -9.63 -9.78
C VAL A 73 5.94 -9.82 -9.70
N ARG A 74 6.43 -11.03 -9.39
CA ARG A 74 7.86 -11.36 -9.43
C ARG A 74 8.38 -11.64 -10.85
N ALA A 75 7.53 -12.12 -11.76
CA ALA A 75 7.94 -12.51 -13.11
C ALA A 75 8.34 -11.33 -13.99
N THR A 76 7.64 -10.19 -13.88
CA THR A 76 7.92 -8.99 -14.68
C THR A 76 8.02 -7.73 -13.81
N ASN A 77 8.80 -6.76 -14.29
CA ASN A 77 8.94 -5.44 -13.66
C ASN A 77 8.00 -4.39 -14.25
N ASP A 78 7.33 -4.68 -15.36
CA ASP A 78 6.58 -3.70 -16.16
C ASP A 78 5.51 -2.98 -15.34
N LEU A 79 4.78 -3.71 -14.51
CA LEU A 79 3.77 -3.11 -13.62
C LEU A 79 4.38 -2.14 -12.60
N ARG A 80 5.58 -2.44 -12.08
CA ARG A 80 6.29 -1.54 -11.15
C ARG A 80 6.79 -0.29 -11.86
N VAL A 81 7.35 -0.45 -13.06
CA VAL A 81 7.82 0.67 -13.87
C VAL A 81 6.65 1.59 -14.23
N ARG A 82 5.55 1.02 -14.74
CA ARG A 82 4.34 1.78 -15.04
C ARG A 82 3.74 2.45 -13.81
N HIS A 83 3.73 1.78 -12.66
CA HIS A 83 3.27 2.39 -11.41
C HIS A 83 4.07 3.64 -11.02
N GLN A 84 5.40 3.58 -11.14
CA GLN A 84 6.26 4.73 -10.83
C GLN A 84 6.09 5.86 -11.85
N GLU A 85 5.98 5.52 -13.13
CA GLU A 85 5.70 6.50 -14.19
C GLU A 85 4.36 7.21 -13.94
N ARG A 86 3.28 6.47 -13.66
CA ARG A 86 1.97 7.06 -13.33
C ARG A 86 2.01 7.93 -12.09
N ALA A 87 2.74 7.52 -11.05
CA ALA A 87 2.89 8.34 -9.85
C ALA A 87 3.68 9.62 -10.12
N GLN A 88 4.70 9.58 -10.97
CA GLN A 88 5.45 10.78 -11.36
C GLN A 88 4.58 11.71 -12.21
N ARG A 89 3.90 11.18 -13.22
CA ARG A 89 3.01 11.94 -14.09
C ARG A 89 1.94 12.68 -13.30
N LEU A 90 1.31 12.02 -12.33
CA LEU A 90 0.31 12.66 -11.47
C LEU A 90 0.92 13.78 -10.61
N LYS A 91 2.13 13.61 -10.07
CA LYS A 91 2.81 14.67 -9.32
C LYS A 91 3.05 15.89 -10.19
N ASP A 92 3.53 15.68 -11.41
CA ASP A 92 3.82 16.75 -12.36
C ASP A 92 2.54 17.54 -12.68
N LEU A 93 1.45 16.84 -13.01
CA LEU A 93 0.14 17.46 -13.27
C LEU A 93 -0.41 18.27 -12.09
N LEU A 94 -0.27 17.75 -10.86
CA LEU A 94 -0.74 18.45 -9.66
C LEU A 94 0.11 19.69 -9.34
N VAL A 95 1.42 19.62 -9.58
CA VAL A 95 2.33 20.77 -9.44
C VAL A 95 2.04 21.83 -10.50
N GLU A 96 1.84 21.43 -11.76
CA GLU A 96 1.41 22.31 -12.86
C GLU A 96 0.06 22.98 -12.56
N ALA A 97 -0.84 22.28 -11.86
CA ALA A 97 -2.11 22.83 -11.40
C ALA A 97 -2.00 23.81 -10.22
N GLY A 98 -0.81 23.96 -9.62
CA GLY A 98 -0.56 24.84 -8.47
C GLY A 98 -1.08 24.29 -7.14
N LEU A 99 -1.30 22.98 -7.04
CA LEU A 99 -1.73 22.33 -5.80
C LEU A 99 -0.53 22.07 -4.87
N PRO A 100 -0.70 22.15 -3.54
CA PRO A 100 0.38 21.99 -2.55
C PRO A 100 0.80 20.52 -2.39
N VAL A 101 1.48 19.97 -3.40
CA VAL A 101 2.02 18.60 -3.39
C VAL A 101 3.30 18.56 -2.57
N MET A 102 3.41 17.62 -1.62
CA MET A 102 4.68 17.44 -0.90
C MET A 102 5.66 16.61 -1.74
N PRO A 103 6.95 16.98 -1.79
CA PRO A 103 7.96 16.20 -2.48
C PRO A 103 8.06 14.80 -1.87
N SER A 104 7.97 13.77 -2.71
CA SER A 104 8.12 12.38 -2.30
C SER A 104 8.76 11.55 -3.40
N VAL A 105 9.60 10.59 -3.02
CA VAL A 105 10.27 9.66 -3.94
C VAL A 105 9.44 8.39 -4.19
N THR A 106 8.31 8.25 -3.47
CA THR A 106 7.46 7.05 -3.53
C THR A 106 6.29 7.21 -4.51
N HIS A 107 5.52 6.14 -4.71
CA HIS A 107 4.27 6.16 -5.49
C HIS A 107 3.10 6.86 -4.77
N ILE A 108 3.30 7.30 -3.52
CA ILE A 108 2.28 8.01 -2.75
C ILE A 108 2.39 9.50 -3.08
N VAL A 109 1.27 10.13 -3.46
CA VAL A 109 1.20 11.54 -3.80
C VAL A 109 0.39 12.28 -2.72
N PRO A 110 1.07 12.89 -1.73
CA PRO A 110 0.41 13.64 -0.67
C PRO A 110 0.11 15.08 -1.11
N ILE A 111 -1.12 15.54 -0.91
CA ILE A 111 -1.52 16.95 -1.08
C ILE A 111 -1.83 17.54 0.29
N MET A 112 -1.13 18.63 0.65
CA MET A 112 -1.30 19.29 1.94
C MET A 112 -2.61 20.08 1.99
N VAL A 113 -3.36 19.95 3.08
CA VAL A 113 -4.56 20.76 3.36
C VAL A 113 -4.37 21.60 4.63
N GLY A 114 -3.78 21.01 5.68
CA GLY A 114 -3.46 21.69 6.94
C GLY A 114 -4.65 21.94 7.87
N ASP A 115 -5.84 21.44 7.53
CA ASP A 115 -7.06 21.58 8.32
C ASP A 115 -7.92 20.32 8.18
N ALA A 116 -8.22 19.67 9.31
CA ALA A 116 -8.97 18.41 9.33
C ALA A 116 -10.41 18.54 8.81
N LEU A 117 -11.10 19.65 9.12
CA LEU A 117 -12.48 19.88 8.72
C LEU A 117 -12.56 20.10 7.21
N ARG A 118 -11.69 20.97 6.68
CA ARG A 118 -11.62 21.23 5.24
C ARG A 118 -11.14 20.01 4.45
N CYS A 119 -10.25 19.20 5.01
CA CYS A 119 -9.79 17.95 4.41
C CYS A 119 -10.94 16.95 4.25
N LYS A 120 -11.81 16.84 5.27
CA LYS A 120 -13.03 16.03 5.19
C LYS A 120 -13.99 16.59 4.15
N GLN A 121 -14.28 17.90 4.19
CA GLN A 121 -15.17 18.55 3.24
C GLN A 121 -14.70 18.38 1.78
N ALA A 122 -13.39 18.52 1.53
CA ALA A 122 -12.81 18.30 0.22
C ALA A 122 -13.06 16.88 -0.27
N THR A 123 -12.85 15.88 0.60
CA THR A 123 -13.11 14.48 0.26
C THR A 123 -14.58 14.22 -0.03
N ASP A 124 -15.48 14.73 0.83
CA ASP A 124 -16.92 14.55 0.66
C ASP A 124 -17.38 15.16 -0.69
N MET A 125 -16.91 16.38 -1.01
CA MET A 125 -17.21 17.03 -2.30
C MET A 125 -16.63 16.28 -3.51
N LEU A 126 -15.40 15.78 -3.40
CA LEU A 126 -14.80 14.98 -4.47
C LEU A 126 -15.59 13.70 -4.72
N LEU A 127 -16.11 13.07 -3.67
CA LEU A 127 -16.92 11.87 -3.79
C LEU A 127 -18.32 12.17 -4.34
N ASP A 128 -19.00 13.17 -3.80
CA ASP A 128 -20.40 13.48 -4.11
C ASP A 128 -20.58 14.13 -5.49
N ASP A 129 -19.72 15.10 -5.83
CA ASP A 129 -19.85 15.87 -7.08
C ASP A 129 -19.10 15.22 -8.26
N TYR A 130 -18.00 14.52 -7.99
CA TYR A 130 -17.09 13.99 -9.03
C TYR A 130 -16.94 12.47 -9.03
N GLY A 131 -17.50 11.77 -8.04
CA GLY A 131 -17.33 10.31 -7.90
C GLY A 131 -15.90 9.88 -7.56
N VAL A 132 -15.06 10.81 -7.07
CA VAL A 132 -13.64 10.57 -6.78
C VAL A 132 -13.46 10.32 -5.29
N TYR A 133 -13.07 9.08 -4.95
CA TYR A 133 -12.77 8.71 -3.57
C TYR A 133 -11.28 8.89 -3.25
N ILE A 134 -10.96 9.82 -2.35
CA ILE A 134 -9.60 10.04 -1.84
C ILE A 134 -9.64 10.00 -0.31
N GLN A 135 -8.75 9.21 0.31
CA GLN A 135 -8.74 9.09 1.77
C GLN A 135 -8.11 10.35 2.41
N PRO A 136 -8.83 11.07 3.30
CA PRO A 136 -8.25 12.10 4.14
C PRO A 136 -7.42 11.45 5.24
N ILE A 137 -6.22 11.96 5.45
CA ILE A 137 -5.33 11.56 6.55
C ILE A 137 -5.32 12.66 7.59
N ASN A 138 -6.01 12.40 8.71
CA ASN A 138 -6.17 13.31 9.83
C ASN A 138 -5.54 12.72 11.10
N TYR A 139 -5.57 13.47 12.20
CA TYR A 139 -5.21 12.97 13.54
C TYR A 139 -6.02 11.71 13.90
N PRO A 140 -5.43 10.66 14.51
CA PRO A 140 -4.09 10.55 15.11
C PRO A 140 -2.97 10.08 14.17
N THR A 141 -3.27 9.86 12.88
CA THR A 141 -2.29 9.32 11.92
C THR A 141 -1.23 10.35 11.51
N VAL A 142 -1.58 11.63 11.53
CA VAL A 142 -0.66 12.76 11.32
C VAL A 142 -0.84 13.83 12.41
N PRO A 143 0.19 14.61 12.75
CA PRO A 143 0.05 15.75 13.64
C PRO A 143 -1.00 16.75 13.16
N VAL A 144 -1.66 17.41 14.11
CA VAL A 144 -2.64 18.48 13.84
C VAL A 144 -1.96 19.61 13.07
N GLY A 145 -2.61 20.10 12.01
CA GLY A 145 -2.07 21.13 11.11
C GLY A 145 -1.23 20.58 9.96
N THR A 146 -1.06 19.26 9.86
CA THR A 146 -0.38 18.57 8.74
C THR A 146 -1.31 17.59 8.02
N GLU A 147 -2.62 17.84 8.10
CA GLU A 147 -3.64 17.04 7.43
C GLU A 147 -3.47 17.12 5.92
N ARG A 148 -3.65 15.97 5.28
CA ARG A 148 -3.35 15.81 3.86
C ARG A 148 -4.23 14.76 3.21
N LEU A 149 -4.45 14.93 1.92
CA LEU A 149 -5.05 13.92 1.06
C LEU A 149 -3.97 12.97 0.56
N ARG A 150 -4.24 11.66 0.64
CA ARG A 150 -3.33 10.63 0.16
C ARG A 150 -3.85 10.05 -1.15
N ILE A 151 -3.20 10.40 -2.25
CA ILE A 151 -3.50 9.82 -3.56
C ILE A 151 -2.49 8.71 -3.86
N THR A 152 -2.98 7.57 -4.32
CA THR A 152 -2.16 6.42 -4.71
C THR A 152 -2.59 5.96 -6.11
N PRO A 153 -2.01 6.54 -7.18
CA PRO A 153 -2.33 6.13 -8.53
C PRO A 153 -1.90 4.68 -8.73
N THR A 154 -2.74 3.89 -9.38
CA THR A 154 -2.39 2.53 -9.79
C THR A 154 -1.92 2.55 -11.25
N PRO A 155 -1.24 1.49 -11.74
CA PRO A 155 -0.86 1.40 -13.14
C PRO A 155 -2.04 1.54 -14.12
N PHE A 156 -3.27 1.30 -13.68
CA PHE A 156 -4.45 1.29 -14.54
C PHE A 156 -5.17 2.63 -14.63
N HIS A 157 -4.69 3.66 -13.91
CA HIS A 157 -5.16 5.02 -14.11
C HIS A 157 -4.54 5.55 -15.40
N ASP A 158 -5.38 5.87 -16.37
CA ASP A 158 -4.96 6.50 -17.63
C ASP A 158 -4.83 8.02 -17.47
N ASP A 159 -4.32 8.66 -18.52
CA ASP A 159 -4.07 10.10 -18.51
C ASP A 159 -5.38 10.90 -18.45
N GLY A 160 -6.47 10.40 -19.05
CA GLY A 160 -7.78 11.03 -18.98
C GLY A 160 -8.34 11.08 -17.56
N VAL A 161 -8.28 9.97 -16.82
CA VAL A 161 -8.70 9.91 -15.41
C VAL A 161 -7.82 10.81 -14.53
N MET A 162 -6.52 10.91 -14.83
CA MET A 162 -5.63 11.82 -14.10
C MET A 162 -5.98 13.29 -14.37
N ASP A 163 -6.29 13.66 -15.61
CA ASP A 163 -6.70 15.01 -15.97
C ASP A 163 -8.05 15.39 -15.35
N GLU A 164 -9.02 14.47 -15.36
CA GLU A 164 -10.32 14.63 -14.67
C GLU A 164 -10.14 14.82 -13.16
N LEU A 165 -9.28 14.01 -12.54
CA LEU A 165 -8.94 14.13 -11.12
C LEU A 165 -8.34 15.51 -10.80
N VAL A 166 -7.39 15.99 -11.61
CA VAL A 166 -6.75 17.29 -11.42
C VAL A 166 -7.76 18.43 -11.58
N ALA A 167 -8.67 18.33 -12.56
CA ALA A 167 -9.75 19.30 -12.75
C ALA A 167 -10.70 19.35 -11.56
N ALA A 168 -11.15 18.18 -11.06
CA ALA A 168 -11.99 18.07 -9.87
C ALA A 168 -11.31 18.65 -8.62
N LEU A 169 -10.03 18.32 -8.41
CA LEU A 169 -9.26 18.86 -7.29
C LEU A 169 -9.14 20.38 -7.36
N LYS A 170 -8.88 20.95 -8.54
CA LYS A 170 -8.82 22.42 -8.72
C LYS A 170 -10.13 23.09 -8.36
N ASP A 171 -11.26 22.53 -8.81
CA ASP A 171 -12.57 23.11 -8.51
C ASP A 171 -12.88 23.07 -7.00
N VAL A 172 -12.67 21.91 -6.36
CA VAL A 172 -12.86 21.76 -4.91
C VAL A 172 -11.91 22.68 -4.12
N TRP A 173 -10.65 22.81 -4.53
CA TRP A 173 -9.70 23.76 -3.91
C TRP A 173 -10.18 25.21 -4.00
N MET A 174 -10.75 25.60 -5.14
CA MET A 174 -11.30 26.95 -5.33
C MET A 174 -12.55 27.17 -4.46
N ARG A 175 -13.49 26.22 -4.43
CA ARG A 175 -14.72 26.31 -3.64
C ARG A 175 -14.44 26.39 -2.14
N LEU A 176 -13.45 25.64 -1.65
CA LEU A 176 -13.07 25.63 -0.24
C LEU A 176 -12.04 26.70 0.14
N GLN A 177 -11.63 27.54 -0.82
CA GLN A 177 -10.64 28.61 -0.62
C GLN A 177 -9.36 28.10 0.06
N LEU A 178 -8.91 26.91 -0.33
CA LEU A 178 -7.72 26.29 0.23
C LEU A 178 -6.44 26.98 -0.27
N GLN A 179 -5.39 26.93 0.55
CA GLN A 179 -4.10 27.49 0.17
C GLN A 179 -3.52 26.72 -1.04
N LYS A 180 -3.10 27.47 -2.05
CA LYS A 180 -2.37 26.95 -3.22
C LYS A 180 -0.89 26.81 -2.86
N ALA A 181 -0.15 26.03 -3.66
CA ALA A 181 1.30 25.95 -3.51
C ALA A 181 1.91 27.37 -3.57
N ALA A 182 2.79 27.67 -2.61
CA ALA A 182 3.55 28.92 -2.53
C ALA A 182 4.73 28.91 -3.50
#